data_AF-A0A1J9Q0C1-F1
#
_entry.id   AF-A0A1J9Q0C1-F1
#
_cell.length_a   1.000
_cell.length_b   1.000
_cell.length_c   1.000
_cell.angle_alpha   90.00
_cell.angle_beta   90.00
_cell.angle_gamma   90.00
#
_symmetry.space_group_name_H-M   'P 1'
#
loop_
_entity.id
_entity.type
_entity.pdbx_description
1 polymer ?
#
loop_
_entity_poly.entity_id
_entity_poly.type
_entity_poly.pdbx_seq_one_letter_code
_entity_poly.pdbx_strand_id
1 'polypeptide(L)'
;MSASLKLCMYSSARVGEYVESTARHGSGRGLYVPQDLTILVICNRKTQPEVIIRPTRDAKNMSKKKNKHPQHPMAEDIESLPLYLNPVLEPLAICLARGFFRDFKTAGEIFALEPPPGEYYELVLVTATIPLYGSQLPEATTEKPPGEHFPGTPFFEVMSDEGPTGKILNASWLDNGLAKLGRRAGYDNLISCHDMRAEAMVRAD
;
A
#
# COMPACT_ATOMS: atom_id res chain seq x y z
N MET A 1 1.51 -8.01 -7.66
CA MET A 1 1.39 -9.08 -6.62
C MET A 1 2.41 -8.88 -5.50
N SER A 2 3.70 -8.72 -5.84
CA SER A 2 4.78 -8.45 -4.85
C SER A 2 4.45 -7.29 -3.90
N ALA A 3 4.15 -6.09 -4.41
CA ALA A 3 3.89 -4.90 -3.59
C ALA A 3 2.73 -5.07 -2.60
N SER A 4 1.61 -5.60 -3.08
CA SER A 4 0.42 -5.81 -2.25
C SER A 4 0.67 -6.86 -1.17
N LEU A 5 1.43 -7.92 -1.47
CA LEU A 5 1.84 -8.91 -0.48
C LEU A 5 2.85 -8.35 0.52
N LYS A 6 3.83 -7.57 0.06
CA LYS A 6 4.81 -6.90 0.94
C LYS A 6 4.12 -5.91 1.87
N LEU A 7 3.13 -5.15 1.38
CA LEU A 7 2.28 -4.34 2.24
C LEU A 7 1.53 -5.23 3.24
N CYS A 8 0.91 -6.34 2.83
CA CYS A 8 0.24 -7.23 3.79
C CYS A 8 1.18 -7.84 4.86
N MET A 9 2.44 -8.12 4.52
CA MET A 9 3.41 -8.82 5.38
C MET A 9 4.27 -7.90 6.25
N TYR A 10 4.69 -6.74 5.73
CA TYR A 10 5.66 -5.84 6.36
C TYR A 10 5.02 -4.55 6.86
N SER A 11 3.72 -4.35 6.65
CA SER A 11 3.03 -3.23 7.27
C SER A 11 2.50 -3.64 8.64
N SER A 12 2.20 -2.64 9.49
CA SER A 12 1.40 -2.91 10.68
C SER A 12 0.14 -3.66 10.26
N ALA A 13 -0.34 -4.60 11.08
CA ALA A 13 -1.53 -5.36 10.72
C ALA A 13 -2.74 -4.47 10.40
N ARG A 14 -2.73 -3.21 10.84
CA ARG A 14 -3.70 -2.18 10.42
C ARG A 14 -3.71 -1.92 8.91
N VAL A 15 -2.55 -1.84 8.27
CA VAL A 15 -2.42 -1.59 6.83
C VAL A 15 -2.67 -2.88 6.03
N GLY A 16 -2.26 -4.05 6.51
CA GLY A 16 -2.66 -5.33 5.93
C GLY A 16 -4.18 -5.57 6.01
N GLU A 17 -4.79 -5.31 7.17
CA GLU A 17 -6.25 -5.30 7.33
C GLU A 17 -6.89 -4.23 6.46
N TYR A 18 -6.24 -3.10 6.23
CA TYR A 18 -6.73 -2.07 5.33
C TYR A 18 -6.80 -2.60 3.89
N VAL A 19 -5.70 -3.14 3.35
CA VAL A 19 -5.64 -3.69 1.99
C VAL A 19 -6.69 -4.79 1.82
N GLU A 20 -6.80 -5.71 2.78
CA GLU A 20 -7.77 -6.80 2.73
C GLU A 20 -9.23 -6.33 2.91
N SER A 21 -9.50 -5.45 3.88
CA SER A 21 -10.85 -5.02 4.21
C SER A 21 -11.42 -4.02 3.22
N THR A 22 -10.55 -3.27 2.54
CA THR A 22 -10.95 -2.41 1.43
C THR A 22 -11.05 -3.21 0.15
N ALA A 23 -10.26 -4.24 -0.11
CA ALA A 23 -10.39 -4.99 -1.36
C ALA A 23 -11.56 -6.00 -1.42
N ARG A 24 -12.63 -5.93 -0.60
CA ARG A 24 -13.67 -6.97 -0.57
C ARG A 24 -14.23 -7.33 -1.96
N HIS A 25 -14.40 -8.64 -2.20
CA HIS A 25 -14.94 -9.15 -3.46
C HIS A 25 -16.27 -8.47 -3.84
N GLY A 26 -16.38 -8.04 -5.09
CA GLY A 26 -17.59 -7.40 -5.63
C GLY A 26 -17.91 -5.99 -5.10
N SER A 27 -17.08 -5.40 -4.23
CA SER A 27 -17.41 -4.12 -3.58
C SER A 27 -16.86 -2.87 -4.29
N GLY A 28 -15.94 -3.03 -5.25
CA GLY A 28 -15.25 -1.91 -5.90
C GLY A 28 -14.35 -1.08 -4.96
N ARG A 29 -14.15 -1.53 -3.72
CA ARG A 29 -13.33 -0.85 -2.72
C ARG A 29 -11.86 -1.28 -2.86
N GLY A 30 -10.94 -0.45 -2.36
CA GLY A 30 -9.49 -0.70 -2.32
C GLY A 30 -8.73 0.56 -1.94
N LEU A 31 -7.41 0.56 -2.15
CA LEU A 31 -6.54 1.73 -1.94
C LEU A 31 -6.64 2.68 -3.14
N TYR A 32 -7.07 3.91 -2.91
CA TYR A 32 -7.08 4.96 -3.92
C TYR A 32 -6.23 6.17 -3.53
N VAL A 33 -5.53 6.75 -4.50
CA VAL A 33 -4.73 7.96 -4.32
C VAL A 33 -5.48 9.17 -4.91
N PRO A 34 -5.51 10.32 -4.23
CA PRO A 34 -4.80 10.65 -2.97
C PRO A 34 -5.53 10.32 -1.66
N GLN A 35 -6.75 9.80 -1.70
CA GLN A 35 -7.65 9.78 -0.54
C GLN A 35 -7.24 8.80 0.56
N ASP A 36 -6.64 7.66 0.21
CA ASP A 36 -6.45 6.52 1.12
C ASP A 36 -4.99 6.30 1.56
N LEU A 37 -4.04 7.06 1.01
CA LEU A 37 -2.61 6.85 1.22
C LEU A 37 -1.85 8.18 1.31
N THR A 38 -0.97 8.27 2.29
CA THR A 38 0.05 9.31 2.41
C THR A 38 1.43 8.66 2.53
N ILE A 39 2.46 9.33 2.02
CA ILE A 39 3.87 8.98 2.28
C ILE A 39 4.47 10.04 3.19
N LEU A 40 5.20 9.61 4.22
CA LEU A 40 5.86 10.51 5.16
C LEU A 40 7.36 10.28 5.12
N VAL A 41 8.12 11.33 5.42
CA VAL A 41 9.52 11.22 5.82
C VAL A 41 9.59 11.59 7.29
N ILE A 42 10.07 10.65 8.11
CA ILE A 42 10.19 10.80 9.56
C ILE A 42 11.66 10.73 9.98
N CYS A 43 11.95 11.20 11.19
CA CYS A 43 13.22 10.90 11.86
C CYS A 43 13.04 9.62 12.70
N ASN A 44 13.79 8.56 12.38
CA ASN A 44 13.69 7.30 13.10
C ASN A 44 14.41 7.34 14.48
N ARG A 45 14.39 6.24 15.22
CA ARG A 45 15.00 6.16 16.58
C ARG A 45 16.51 6.40 16.57
N LYS A 46 17.18 6.19 15.44
CA LYS A 46 18.62 6.44 15.23
C LYS A 46 18.90 7.84 14.70
N THR A 47 17.90 8.74 14.74
CA THR A 47 17.98 10.11 14.22
C THR A 47 18.27 10.18 12.72
N GLN A 48 17.90 9.15 11.96
CA GLN A 48 18.08 9.09 10.51
C GLN A 48 16.74 9.30 9.79
N PRO A 49 16.73 9.97 8.62
CA PRO A 49 15.54 10.06 7.81
C PRO A 49 15.05 8.68 7.33
N GLU A 50 13.76 8.45 7.45
CA GLU A 50 13.11 7.22 7.01
C GLU A 50 11.81 7.55 6.28
N VAL A 51 11.63 6.95 5.10
CA VAL A 51 10.37 7.05 4.35
C VAL A 51 9.42 5.98 4.85
N ILE A 52 8.20 6.36 5.22
CA ILE A 52 7.15 5.43 5.64
C ILE A 52 5.85 5.66 4.87
N ILE A 53 5.01 4.62 4.83
CA ILE A 53 3.70 4.67 4.19
C ILE A 53 2.62 4.68 5.26
N ARG A 54 1.75 5.69 5.23
CA ARG A 54 0.64 5.85 6.16
C ARG A 54 -0.69 5.83 5.40
N PRO A 55 -1.49 4.77 5.51
CA PRO A 55 -2.88 4.82 5.07
C PRO A 55 -3.66 5.85 5.89
N THR A 56 -4.44 6.68 5.21
CA THR A 56 -5.19 7.80 5.81
C THR A 56 -6.55 7.36 6.36
N ARG A 57 -7.13 6.31 5.78
CA ARG A 57 -8.47 5.83 6.13
C ARG A 57 -8.42 4.74 7.21
N ASP A 58 -9.31 4.85 8.20
CA ASP A 58 -9.43 3.86 9.27
C ASP A 58 -10.20 2.62 8.79
N ALA A 59 -9.48 1.52 8.53
CA ALA A 59 -10.10 0.23 8.31
C ALA A 59 -10.70 -0.30 9.62
N LYS A 60 -11.94 -0.81 9.56
CA LYS A 60 -12.61 -1.58 10.64
C LYS A 60 -12.66 -0.90 12.03
N ASN A 61 -12.74 0.44 12.10
CA ASN A 61 -12.76 1.19 13.39
C ASN A 61 -11.55 0.87 14.29
N MET A 62 -10.40 0.55 13.70
CA MET A 62 -9.20 0.16 14.46
C MET A 62 -8.69 1.29 15.34
N SER A 63 -8.90 2.55 14.95
CA SER A 63 -8.64 3.74 15.79
C SER A 63 -9.36 3.71 17.15
N LYS A 64 -10.49 3.00 17.26
CA LYS A 64 -11.29 2.90 18.49
C LYS A 64 -10.86 1.74 19.40
N LYS A 65 -9.95 0.87 18.97
CA LYS A 65 -9.53 -0.34 19.70
C LYS A 65 -8.06 -0.23 20.15
N LYS A 66 -7.80 0.63 21.15
CA LYS A 66 -6.45 0.90 21.71
C LYS A 66 -5.66 -0.36 22.12
N ASN A 67 -6.35 -1.42 22.55
CA ASN A 67 -5.71 -2.65 23.07
C ASN A 67 -5.61 -3.80 22.06
N LYS A 68 -5.95 -3.57 20.79
CA LYS A 68 -5.85 -4.58 19.72
C LYS A 68 -5.07 -4.05 18.51
N HIS A 69 -4.10 -3.18 18.75
CA HIS A 69 -3.16 -2.80 17.71
C HIS A 69 -2.16 -3.95 17.56
N PRO A 70 -2.16 -4.68 16.44
CA PRO A 70 -1.20 -5.76 16.30
C PRO A 70 0.14 -5.09 16.00
N GLN A 71 1.06 -5.23 16.94
CA GLN A 71 2.45 -4.88 16.79
C GLN A 71 3.09 -6.00 15.99
N HIS A 72 3.67 -5.67 14.84
CA HIS A 72 4.36 -6.65 14.02
C HIS A 72 5.87 -6.39 14.17
N PRO A 73 6.66 -7.36 14.66
CA PRO A 73 8.10 -7.18 14.85
C PRO A 73 8.82 -6.79 13.57
N MET A 74 8.31 -7.24 12.41
CA MET A 74 8.90 -6.86 11.12
C MET A 74 8.62 -5.39 10.72
N ALA A 75 7.82 -4.65 11.48
CA ALA A 75 7.36 -3.30 11.15
C ALA A 75 7.96 -2.20 12.03
N GLU A 76 8.58 -2.53 13.16
CA GLU A 76 9.20 -1.55 14.05
C GLU A 76 10.67 -1.91 14.23
N ASP A 77 11.54 -1.24 13.46
CA ASP A 77 12.99 -1.25 13.66
C ASP A 77 13.72 -2.55 13.22
N ILE A 78 13.37 -3.11 12.04
CA ILE A 78 14.32 -4.06 11.40
C ILE A 78 15.49 -3.24 10.86
N GLU A 79 16.55 -3.15 11.64
CA GLU A 79 17.75 -2.35 11.39
C GLU A 79 18.42 -2.61 10.02
N SER A 80 18.10 -3.72 9.36
CA SER A 80 18.52 -4.01 7.99
C SER A 80 17.65 -5.08 7.30
N LEU A 81 16.59 -4.65 6.61
CA LEU A 81 16.05 -5.49 5.54
C LEU A 81 16.96 -5.35 4.32
N PRO A 82 17.32 -6.46 3.64
CA PRO A 82 17.83 -6.38 2.27
C PRO A 82 16.93 -5.45 1.46
N LEU A 83 17.52 -4.63 0.60
CA LEU A 83 16.79 -3.59 -0.15
C LEU A 83 15.52 -4.14 -0.84
N TYR A 84 15.60 -5.33 -1.42
CA TYR A 84 14.47 -5.98 -2.09
C TYR A 84 13.31 -6.40 -1.16
N LEU A 85 13.52 -6.42 0.16
CA LEU A 85 12.48 -6.68 1.18
C LEU A 85 11.92 -5.40 1.78
N ASN A 86 12.48 -4.22 1.46
CA ASN A 86 11.93 -2.96 1.97
C ASN A 86 10.53 -2.72 1.39
N PRO A 87 9.48 -2.69 2.22
CA PRO A 87 8.09 -2.58 1.76
C PRO A 87 7.74 -1.20 1.20
N VAL A 88 8.60 -0.20 1.39
CA VAL A 88 8.38 1.18 0.94
C VAL A 88 8.79 1.38 -0.50
N LEU A 89 9.78 0.62 -1.00
CA LEU A 89 10.37 0.87 -2.31
C LEU A 89 9.39 0.67 -3.46
N GLU A 90 8.60 -0.42 -3.43
CA GLU A 90 7.65 -0.69 -4.52
C GLU A 90 6.54 0.37 -4.56
N PRO A 91 5.87 0.74 -3.44
CA PRO A 91 4.93 1.85 -3.43
C PRO A 91 5.54 3.20 -3.83
N LEU A 92 6.77 3.50 -3.38
CA LEU A 92 7.48 4.72 -3.76
C LEU A 92 7.73 4.77 -5.26
N ALA A 93 8.17 3.65 -5.86
CA ALA A 93 8.36 3.52 -7.29
C ALA A 93 7.05 3.69 -8.07
N ILE A 94 5.93 3.12 -7.59
CA ILE A 94 4.61 3.33 -8.18
C ILE A 94 4.25 4.83 -8.16
N CYS A 95 4.40 5.49 -7.02
CA CYS A 95 4.09 6.92 -6.89
C CYS A 95 4.93 7.80 -7.82
N LEU A 96 6.23 7.54 -7.92
CA LEU A 96 7.12 8.26 -8.83
C LEU A 96 6.73 8.01 -10.30
N ALA A 97 6.53 6.74 -10.67
CA ALA A 97 6.25 6.36 -12.05
C ALA A 97 4.87 6.87 -12.54
N ARG A 98 3.89 7.02 -11.63
CA ARG A 98 2.56 7.60 -11.93
C ARG A 98 2.49 9.12 -11.76
N GLY A 99 3.57 9.75 -11.30
CA GLY A 99 3.60 11.18 -11.01
C GLY A 99 2.57 11.58 -9.94
N PHE A 100 2.41 10.76 -8.90
CA PHE A 100 1.50 11.06 -7.80
C PHE A 100 2.01 12.13 -6.85
N PHE A 101 3.32 12.37 -6.77
CA PHE A 101 3.85 13.41 -5.89
C PHE A 101 3.60 14.80 -6.47
N ARG A 102 3.02 15.69 -5.67
CA ARG A 102 2.79 17.09 -6.08
C ARG A 102 4.09 17.85 -6.25
N ASP A 103 4.99 17.70 -5.27
CA ASP A 103 6.16 18.57 -5.10
C ASP A 103 7.49 17.89 -5.46
N PHE A 104 7.47 16.59 -5.77
CA PHE A 104 8.67 15.78 -5.98
C PHE A 104 8.58 15.00 -7.29
N LYS A 105 9.68 14.98 -8.06
CA LYS A 105 9.78 14.28 -9.35
C LYS A 105 10.70 13.08 -9.29
N THR A 106 11.67 13.07 -8.38
CA THR A 106 12.69 12.01 -8.33
C THR A 106 12.81 11.39 -6.94
N ALA A 107 13.25 10.14 -6.90
CA ALA A 107 13.57 9.48 -5.64
C ALA A 107 14.68 10.21 -4.86
N GLY A 108 15.65 10.81 -5.58
CA GLY A 108 16.76 11.55 -4.97
C GLY A 108 16.28 12.76 -4.18
N GLU A 109 15.32 13.53 -4.70
CA GLU A 109 14.73 14.66 -3.98
C GLU A 109 14.03 14.22 -2.68
N ILE A 110 13.35 13.06 -2.71
CA ILE A 110 12.66 12.50 -1.54
C ILE A 110 13.67 11.99 -0.51
N PHE A 111 14.71 11.28 -0.94
CA PHE A 111 15.73 10.74 -0.03
C PHE A 111 16.68 11.80 0.54
N ALA A 112 16.74 12.98 -0.06
CA ALA A 112 17.48 14.13 0.48
C ALA A 112 16.74 14.88 1.59
N LEU A 113 15.49 14.49 1.90
CA LEU A 113 14.71 15.13 2.96
C LEU A 113 15.21 14.73 4.34
N GLU A 114 15.46 15.73 5.18
CA GLU A 114 15.92 15.55 6.56
C GLU A 114 14.94 16.23 7.53
N PRO A 115 13.87 15.53 7.96
CA PRO A 115 12.92 16.10 8.92
C PRO A 115 13.60 16.27 10.29
N PRO A 116 13.30 17.36 11.03
CA PRO A 116 13.78 17.54 12.39
C PRO A 116 13.35 16.39 13.31
N PRO A 117 14.12 16.09 14.39
CA PRO A 117 13.73 15.07 15.36
C PRO A 117 12.34 15.34 15.97
N GLY A 118 11.45 14.35 15.89
CA GLY A 118 10.06 14.47 16.39
C GLY A 118 9.09 15.13 15.40
N GLU A 119 9.58 15.64 14.28
CA GLU A 119 8.77 16.16 13.18
C GLU A 119 8.72 15.18 11.99
N TYR A 120 7.85 15.47 11.04
CA TYR A 120 7.74 14.71 9.81
C TYR A 120 7.38 15.62 8.63
N TYR A 121 7.84 15.25 7.44
CA TYR A 121 7.36 15.82 6.19
C TYR A 121 6.29 14.92 5.59
N GLU A 122 5.13 15.49 5.29
CA GLU A 122 4.06 14.82 4.57
C GLU A 122 4.20 15.07 3.07
N LEU A 123 4.49 14.01 2.31
CA LEU A 123 4.62 14.10 0.87
C LEU A 123 3.22 14.05 0.25
N VAL A 124 2.71 15.22 -0.16
CA VAL A 124 1.35 15.35 -0.69
C VAL A 124 1.23 14.59 -2.00
N LEU A 125 0.31 13.62 -2.03
CA LEU A 125 -0.07 12.90 -3.23
C LEU A 125 -1.24 13.58 -3.94
N VAL A 126 -1.28 13.46 -5.26
CA VAL A 126 -2.34 13.94 -6.17
C VAL A 126 -2.79 12.81 -7.09
N THR A 127 -3.84 13.04 -7.87
CA THR A 127 -4.25 12.13 -8.95
C THR A 127 -3.11 11.90 -9.94
N ALA A 128 -3.08 10.75 -10.61
CA ALA A 128 -2.02 10.42 -11.56
C ALA A 128 -1.85 11.54 -12.60
N THR A 129 -0.62 11.99 -12.78
CA THR A 129 -0.26 12.99 -13.81
C THR A 129 0.48 12.35 -14.98
N ILE A 130 0.99 11.12 -14.78
CA ILE A 130 1.73 10.37 -15.79
C ILE A 130 0.95 9.08 -16.10
N PRO A 131 0.56 8.86 -17.37
CA PRO A 131 0.01 7.57 -17.78
C PRO A 131 1.11 6.50 -17.80
N LEU A 132 0.90 5.41 -17.07
CA LEU A 132 1.75 4.23 -17.18
C LEU A 132 1.38 3.45 -18.45
N TYR A 133 2.37 3.04 -19.24
CA TYR A 133 2.18 2.19 -20.43
C TYR A 133 1.28 2.77 -21.54
N GLY A 134 1.16 4.10 -21.64
CA GLY A 134 0.40 4.75 -22.72
C GLY A 134 -1.13 4.64 -22.60
N SER A 135 -1.65 4.11 -21.50
CA SER A 135 -3.09 4.15 -21.19
C SER A 135 -3.55 5.60 -21.01
N GLN A 136 -4.74 5.95 -21.49
CA GLN A 136 -5.33 7.26 -21.17
C GLN A 136 -5.46 7.39 -19.65
N LEU A 137 -5.05 8.54 -19.10
CA LEU A 137 -5.39 8.89 -17.73
C LEU A 137 -6.92 8.75 -17.60
N PRO A 138 -7.45 8.25 -16.47
CA PRO A 138 -8.88 8.22 -16.27
C PRO A 138 -9.39 9.65 -16.43
N GLU A 139 -10.12 9.92 -17.52
CA GLU A 139 -10.82 11.18 -17.68
C GLU A 139 -11.68 11.34 -16.43
N ALA A 140 -11.49 12.45 -15.72
CA ALA A 140 -12.44 12.86 -14.72
C ALA A 140 -13.75 13.08 -15.48
N THR A 141 -14.60 12.06 -15.59
CA THR A 141 -15.92 12.20 -16.18
C THR A 141 -16.72 13.11 -15.27
N THR A 142 -16.61 14.41 -15.52
CA THR A 142 -17.62 15.40 -15.20
C THR A 142 -18.90 14.94 -15.88
N GLU A 143 -19.84 14.48 -15.05
CA GLU A 143 -21.24 14.12 -15.30
C GLU A 143 -21.55 12.68 -14.92
N LYS A 144 -21.82 12.46 -13.63
CA LYS A 144 -22.63 11.33 -13.11
C LYS A 144 -23.24 11.67 -11.74
N PRO A 145 -24.32 10.96 -11.34
CA PRO A 145 -25.38 11.46 -10.46
C PRO A 145 -24.96 11.70 -9.00
N PRO A 146 -25.74 12.49 -8.23
CA PRO A 146 -25.37 12.88 -6.88
C PRO A 146 -25.40 11.68 -5.93
N GLY A 147 -24.24 11.31 -5.36
CA GLY A 147 -24.13 10.31 -4.30
C GLY A 147 -22.96 9.33 -4.40
N GLU A 148 -22.31 9.22 -5.56
CA GLU A 148 -21.13 8.35 -5.73
C GLU A 148 -19.83 9.10 -5.45
N HIS A 149 -19.11 8.67 -4.42
CA HIS A 149 -17.80 9.19 -4.06
C HIS A 149 -16.78 8.78 -5.13
N PHE A 150 -16.21 9.74 -5.87
CA PHE A 150 -15.10 9.49 -6.78
C PHE A 150 -13.90 9.01 -5.95
N PRO A 151 -13.48 7.74 -6.08
CA PRO A 151 -12.58 7.17 -5.08
C PRO A 151 -11.13 7.63 -5.26
N GLY A 152 -10.74 8.15 -6.43
CA GLY A 152 -9.37 8.54 -6.77
C GLY A 152 -8.76 7.61 -7.82
N THR A 153 -7.44 7.65 -8.03
CA THR A 153 -6.73 6.70 -8.89
C THR A 153 -6.46 5.40 -8.13
N PRO A 154 -6.81 4.21 -8.65
CA PRO A 154 -6.48 2.95 -8.02
C PRO A 154 -4.97 2.81 -7.78
N PHE A 155 -4.56 2.53 -6.55
CA PHE A 155 -3.14 2.32 -6.25
C PHE A 155 -2.65 0.99 -6.81
N PHE A 156 -3.44 -0.06 -6.61
CA PHE A 156 -3.24 -1.38 -7.20
C PHE A 156 -4.28 -1.61 -8.28
N GLU A 157 -3.83 -1.61 -9.53
CA GLU A 157 -4.71 -1.62 -10.69
C GLU A 157 -4.64 -2.95 -11.43
N VAL A 158 -5.77 -3.37 -11.98
CA VAL A 158 -5.83 -4.53 -12.87
C VAL A 158 -5.11 -4.17 -14.16
N MET A 159 -4.14 -5.01 -14.52
CA MET A 159 -3.39 -4.93 -15.77
C MET A 159 -4.03 -5.87 -16.80
N SER A 160 -4.26 -5.38 -18.01
CA SER A 160 -4.52 -6.18 -19.21
C SER A 160 -3.32 -6.15 -20.16
N ASP A 161 -3.43 -6.84 -21.29
CA ASP A 161 -2.38 -6.86 -22.32
C ASP A 161 -2.17 -5.47 -22.95
N GLU A 162 -3.20 -4.62 -22.90
CA GLU A 162 -3.18 -3.23 -23.36
C GLU A 162 -2.72 -2.22 -22.28
N GLY A 163 -2.45 -2.70 -21.06
CA GLY A 163 -1.96 -1.88 -19.96
C GLY A 163 -2.94 -1.75 -18.77
N PRO A 164 -2.79 -0.69 -17.95
CA PRO A 164 -3.65 -0.44 -16.81
C PRO A 164 -5.12 -0.17 -17.22
N THR A 165 -6.08 -0.81 -16.55
CA THR A 165 -7.51 -0.82 -16.96
C THR A 165 -8.40 0.23 -16.26
N GLY A 166 -7.86 1.04 -15.38
CA GLY A 166 -8.55 1.94 -14.46
C GLY A 166 -9.27 1.25 -13.31
N LYS A 167 -9.25 -0.09 -13.25
CA LYS A 167 -10.00 -0.87 -12.25
C LYS A 167 -9.10 -1.29 -11.09
N ILE A 168 -9.59 -1.15 -9.87
CA ILE A 168 -8.90 -1.59 -8.65
C ILE A 168 -8.74 -3.12 -8.63
N LEU A 169 -7.57 -3.61 -8.19
CA LEU A 169 -7.35 -5.01 -7.85
C LEU A 169 -8.16 -5.38 -6.60
N ASN A 170 -8.97 -6.41 -6.72
CA ASN A 170 -9.83 -6.88 -5.63
C ASN A 170 -9.18 -8.01 -4.81
N ALA A 171 -9.78 -8.33 -3.66
CA ALA A 171 -9.30 -9.35 -2.73
C ALA A 171 -9.34 -10.73 -3.35
N SER A 172 -10.34 -11.05 -4.17
CA SER A 172 -10.37 -12.34 -4.87
C SER A 172 -9.17 -12.54 -5.79
N TRP A 173 -8.63 -11.47 -6.39
CA TRP A 173 -7.40 -11.55 -7.15
C TRP A 173 -6.21 -11.88 -6.24
N LEU A 174 -6.12 -11.24 -5.08
CA LEU A 174 -5.09 -11.50 -4.07
C LEU A 174 -5.18 -12.94 -3.55
N ASP A 175 -6.37 -13.41 -3.20
CA ASP A 175 -6.64 -14.77 -2.72
C ASP A 175 -6.28 -15.83 -3.77
N ASN A 176 -6.66 -15.60 -5.03
CA ASN A 176 -6.27 -16.47 -6.15
C ASN A 176 -4.76 -16.48 -6.38
N GLY A 177 -4.10 -15.32 -6.21
CA GLY A 177 -2.65 -15.19 -6.27
C GLY A 177 -1.96 -15.99 -5.17
N LEU A 178 -2.43 -15.84 -3.92
CA LEU A 178 -1.95 -16.58 -2.75
C LEU A 178 -2.14 -18.08 -2.91
N ALA A 179 -3.29 -18.54 -3.41
CA ALA A 179 -3.53 -19.94 -3.69
C ALA A 179 -2.50 -20.53 -4.67
N LYS A 180 -2.16 -19.78 -5.72
CA LYS A 180 -1.13 -20.20 -6.69
C LYS A 180 0.26 -20.25 -6.07
N LEU A 181 0.61 -19.27 -5.23
CA LEU A 181 1.89 -19.24 -4.53
C LEU A 181 2.01 -20.36 -3.49
N GLY A 182 0.96 -20.60 -2.69
CA GLY A 182 0.92 -21.67 -1.70
C GLY A 182 1.15 -23.04 -2.35
N ARG A 183 0.46 -23.32 -3.46
CA ARG A 183 0.70 -24.55 -4.25
C ARG A 183 2.14 -24.66 -4.76
N ARG A 184 2.74 -23.55 -5.22
CA ARG A 184 4.15 -23.53 -5.63
C ARG A 184 5.11 -23.77 -4.46
N ALA A 185 4.75 -23.34 -3.26
CA ALA A 185 5.50 -23.56 -2.04
C ALA A 185 5.26 -24.94 -1.41
N GLY A 186 4.45 -25.81 -2.06
CA GLY A 186 4.21 -27.19 -1.61
C GLY A 186 3.06 -27.34 -0.61
N TYR A 187 2.21 -26.32 -0.44
CA TYR A 187 1.00 -26.46 0.37
C TYR A 187 -0.14 -27.08 -0.45
N ASP A 188 -0.72 -28.15 0.09
CA ASP A 188 -1.91 -28.80 -0.48
C ASP A 188 -3.18 -27.96 -0.27
N ASN A 189 -3.22 -27.22 0.83
CA ASN A 189 -4.32 -26.32 1.18
C ASN A 189 -4.03 -24.88 0.77
N LEU A 190 -5.10 -24.13 0.53
CA LEU A 190 -5.02 -22.71 0.21
C LEU A 190 -4.54 -21.93 1.44
N ILE A 191 -3.38 -21.31 1.32
CA ILE A 191 -2.84 -20.39 2.33
C ILE A 191 -3.54 -19.06 2.20
N SER A 192 -4.30 -18.66 3.22
CA SER A 192 -4.97 -17.38 3.30
C SER A 192 -4.08 -16.31 3.92
N CYS A 193 -4.50 -15.03 3.81
CA CYS A 193 -3.91 -13.94 4.57
C CYS A 193 -3.93 -14.17 6.09
N HIS A 194 -4.90 -14.94 6.61
CA HIS A 194 -4.96 -15.25 8.03
C HIS A 194 -3.90 -16.28 8.45
N ASP A 195 -3.62 -17.28 7.62
CA ASP A 195 -2.63 -18.31 7.90
C ASP A 195 -1.21 -17.74 7.93
N MET A 196 -0.86 -16.88 6.96
CA MET A 196 0.44 -16.21 6.93
C MET A 196 0.67 -15.34 8.18
N ARG A 197 -0.37 -14.68 8.68
CA ARG A 197 -0.28 -13.87 9.92
C ARG A 197 -0.09 -14.74 11.15
N ALA A 198 -0.82 -15.86 11.23
CA ALA A 198 -0.67 -16.78 12.34
C ALA A 198 0.78 -17.29 12.43
N GLU A 199 1.39 -17.61 11.29
CA GLU A 199 2.81 -18.01 11.24
C GLU A 199 3.76 -16.88 11.64
N ALA A 200 3.55 -15.66 11.14
CA ALA A 200 4.41 -14.52 11.47
C ALA A 200 4.37 -14.13 12.95
N MET A 201 3.21 -14.31 13.62
CA MET A 201 3.07 -14.08 15.06
C MET A 201 3.75 -15.14 15.92
N VAL A 202 3.87 -16.39 15.43
CA VAL A 202 4.50 -17.50 16.18
C VAL A 202 6.03 -17.37 16.23
N ARG A 203 6.63 -16.57 15.34
CA ARG A 203 8.11 -16.37 15.28
C ARG A 203 8.60 -15.13 16.03
N ALA A 204 7.73 -14.46 16.79
CA ALA A 204 7.99 -13.19 17.45
C ALA A 204 8.46 -13.31 18.91
N ASP A 205 8.89 -14.50 19.34
CA ASP A 205 9.40 -14.78 20.70
C ASP A 205 10.93 -14.76 20.77
#